data_AF-A0A2J6I5Z5-F1
#
_entry.id   AF-A0A2J6I5Z5-F1
#
_cell.length_a   1.000
_cell.length_b   1.000
_cell.length_c   1.000
_cell.angle_alpha   90.00
_cell.angle_beta   90.00
_cell.angle_gamma   90.00
#
_symmetry.space_group_name_H-M   'P 1'
#
loop_
_entity.id
_entity.type
_entity.pdbx_description
1 polymer ?
#
loop_
_entity_poly.entity_id
_entity_poly.type
_entity_poly.pdbx_seq_one_letter_code
_entity_poly.pdbx_strand_id
1 'polypeptide(L)' 'MPERSIDLSFIQHFYLTSDSTSKQFVTKGIGGKYIIPIHYHFTTPVMDTAVVKQNYPEAIFFDEELQNWMIPQYKNKI' A
#
# COMPACT_ATOMS: atom_id res chain seq x y z
N MET A 1 7.20 24.38 -5.74
CA MET A 1 7.99 23.20 -5.28
C MET A 1 7.62 22.09 -6.23
N PRO A 2 8.48 21.15 -6.66
CA PRO A 2 8.01 19.90 -7.27
C PRO A 2 6.70 19.42 -6.59
N GLU A 3 5.46 19.74 -6.99
CA GLU A 3 4.86 19.82 -8.34
C GLU A 3 4.96 18.44 -9.01
N ARG A 4 5.65 17.50 -8.34
CA ARG A 4 5.70 16.06 -8.58
C ARG A 4 4.32 15.54 -8.28
N SER A 5 3.55 15.34 -9.33
CA SER A 5 2.49 14.34 -9.37
C SER A 5 3.07 13.07 -8.76
N ILE A 6 2.72 12.76 -7.51
CA ILE A 6 3.09 11.49 -6.91
C ILE A 6 2.26 10.47 -7.66
N ASP A 7 2.88 9.79 -8.62
CA ASP A 7 2.15 8.79 -9.39
C ASP A 7 1.82 7.59 -8.49
N LEU A 8 2.73 7.18 -7.60
CA LEU A 8 2.57 6.01 -6.75
C LEU A 8 2.65 6.39 -5.26
N SER A 9 1.66 5.96 -4.49
CA SER A 9 1.63 6.15 -3.03
C SER A 9 1.43 4.83 -2.31
N PHE A 10 2.39 4.46 -1.47
CA PHE A 10 2.31 3.28 -0.61
C PHE A 10 1.58 3.64 0.69
N ILE A 11 0.38 3.10 0.88
CA ILE A 11 -0.51 3.45 1.98
C ILE A 11 -0.74 2.25 2.88
N GLN A 12 -0.48 2.41 4.18
CA GLN A 12 -0.84 1.38 5.15
C GLN A 12 -2.35 1.16 5.15
N HIS A 13 -2.79 -0.09 5.13
CA HIS A 13 -4.21 -0.42 4.97
C HIS A 13 -5.14 0.18 6.03
N PHE A 14 -4.60 0.54 7.22
CA PHE A 14 -5.35 1.21 8.29
C PHE A 14 -5.94 2.57 7.88
N TYR A 15 -5.40 3.21 6.83
CA TYR A 15 -5.92 4.45 6.25
C TYR A 15 -6.85 4.21 5.05
N LEU A 16 -6.99 2.96 4.59
CA LEU A 16 -7.78 2.58 3.42
C LEU A 16 -9.17 2.09 3.83
N THR A 17 -9.85 2.90 4.62
CA THR A 17 -11.16 2.63 5.21
C THR A 17 -12.28 3.36 4.46
N SER A 18 -13.52 3.22 4.93
CA SER A 18 -14.69 3.98 4.47
C SER A 18 -14.88 5.32 5.18
N ASP A 19 -14.08 5.63 6.21
CA ASP A 19 -14.24 6.86 6.96
C ASP A 19 -13.77 8.09 6.14
N SER A 20 -14.51 9.19 6.27
CA SER A 20 -14.30 10.38 5.45
C SER A 20 -12.97 11.07 5.74
N THR A 21 -12.45 10.96 6.96
CA THR A 21 -11.21 11.59 7.39
C THR A 21 -10.02 10.92 6.73
N SER A 22 -9.91 9.59 6.83
CA SER A 22 -8.87 8.80 6.19
C SER A 22 -8.93 8.93 4.68
N LYS A 23 -10.13 8.91 4.09
CA LYS A 23 -10.30 9.12 2.65
C LYS A 23 -9.79 10.48 2.19
N GLN A 24 -10.09 11.56 2.93
CA GLN A 24 -9.58 12.89 2.61
C GLN A 24 -8.07 12.99 2.79
N PHE A 25 -7.53 12.36 3.84
CA PHE A 25 -6.09 12.31 4.06
C PHE A 25 -5.37 11.63 2.88
N VAL A 26 -5.84 10.47 2.42
CA VAL A 26 -5.24 9.74 1.29
C VAL A 26 -5.40 10.52 -0.02
N THR A 27 -6.61 10.99 -0.33
CA THR A 27 -6.88 11.61 -1.65
C THR A 27 -6.37 13.04 -1.77
N LYS A 28 -6.46 13.84 -0.70
CA LYS A 28 -6.10 15.27 -0.73
C LYS A 28 -4.80 15.58 -0.02
N GLY A 29 -4.51 14.88 1.08
CA GLY A 29 -3.28 15.09 1.85
C GLY A 29 -2.05 14.48 1.19
N ILE A 30 -2.18 13.23 0.72
CA ILE A 30 -1.09 12.53 0.03
C ILE A 30 -1.12 12.85 -1.47
N GLY A 31 -2.29 12.80 -2.11
CA GLY A 31 -2.45 13.22 -3.51
C GLY A 31 -1.80 12.28 -4.53
N GLY A 32 -1.71 10.98 -4.20
CA GLY A 32 -1.17 9.96 -5.11
C GLY A 32 -2.18 9.55 -6.19
N LYS A 33 -1.72 9.33 -7.43
CA LYS A 33 -2.58 8.85 -8.53
C LYS A 33 -2.95 7.36 -8.36
N TYR A 34 -1.95 6.53 -8.09
CA TYR A 34 -2.08 5.10 -7.88
C TYR A 34 -1.79 4.78 -6.42
N ILE A 35 -2.76 4.18 -5.75
CA ILE A 35 -2.64 3.76 -4.36
C ILE A 35 -2.17 2.32 -4.34
N ILE A 36 -1.08 2.07 -3.62
CA ILE A 36 -0.54 0.74 -3.38
C ILE A 36 -0.77 0.44 -1.90
N PRO A 37 -1.77 -0.38 -1.55
CA PRO A 37 -1.93 -0.84 -0.18
C PRO A 37 -0.66 -1.56 0.28
N ILE A 38 -0.25 -1.35 1.52
CA ILE A 38 0.85 -2.08 2.14
C ILE A 38 0.46 -2.57 3.53
N HIS A 39 1.24 -3.54 4.03
CA HIS A 39 1.15 -4.02 5.41
C HIS A 39 -0.24 -4.59 5.74
N TYR A 40 -0.80 -5.46 4.88
CA TYR A 40 -2.17 -5.98 5.00
C TYR A 40 -2.32 -7.51 5.17
N HIS A 41 -1.25 -8.30 4.99
CA HIS A 41 -1.33 -9.76 5.02
C HIS A 41 -1.24 -10.35 6.44
N PHE A 42 -0.52 -9.69 7.36
CA PHE A 42 -0.26 -10.19 8.71
C PHE A 42 -0.75 -9.25 9.83
N THR A 43 -1.81 -8.49 9.56
CA THR A 43 -2.32 -7.45 10.46
C THR A 43 -3.77 -7.62 10.82
N THR A 44 -4.13 -7.10 12.00
CA THR A 44 -5.51 -6.95 12.44
C THR A 44 -5.83 -5.46 12.57
N PRO A 45 -6.93 -4.96 11.99
CA PRO A 45 -7.90 -5.70 11.17
C PRO A 45 -7.35 -6.14 9.82
N VAL A 46 -7.98 -7.13 9.20
CA VAL A 46 -7.69 -7.52 7.81
C VAL A 46 -8.19 -6.39 6.90
N MET A 47 -7.44 -6.10 5.83
CA MET A 47 -7.84 -5.10 4.84
C MET A 47 -9.10 -5.53 4.07
N ASP A 48 -10.10 -4.65 4.04
CA ASP A 48 -11.29 -4.83 3.20
C ASP A 48 -11.01 -4.36 1.77
N THR A 49 -10.62 -5.29 0.91
CA THR A 49 -10.31 -5.00 -0.50
C THR A 49 -11.49 -4.41 -1.28
N ALA A 50 -12.74 -4.70 -0.89
CA ALA A 50 -13.91 -4.15 -1.56
C ALA A 50 -14.05 -2.65 -1.28
N VAL A 51 -13.84 -2.25 -0.01
CA VAL A 51 -13.81 -0.83 0.39
C VAL A 51 -12.68 -0.09 -0.31
N VAL A 52 -11.49 -0.69 -0.42
CA VAL A 52 -10.37 -0.06 -1.12
C VAL A 52 -10.71 0.16 -2.59
N LYS A 53 -11.21 -0.86 -3.30
CA LYS A 53 -11.58 -0.75 -4.72
C LYS A 53 -12.70 0.27 -4.96
N GLN A 54 -13.68 0.33 -4.06
CA GLN A 54 -14.77 1.31 -4.15
C GLN A 54 -14.27 2.75 -3.99
N ASN A 55 -13.32 2.99 -3.08
CA ASN A 55 -12.83 4.32 -2.76
C ASN A 55 -11.65 4.77 -3.63
N TYR A 56 -10.87 3.82 -4.13
CA TYR A 56 -9.64 4.02 -4.89
C TYR A 56 -9.62 3.05 -6.09
N PRO A 57 -10.36 3.34 -7.17
CA PRO A 57 -10.49 2.43 -8.32
C PRO A 57 -9.16 2.11 -9.01
N GLU A 58 -8.22 3.06 -8.96
CA GLU A 58 -6.86 2.94 -9.53
C GLU A 58 -5.89 2.26 -8.55
N ALA A 59 -6.37 1.67 -7.45
CA ALA A 59 -5.51 0.99 -6.50
C ALA A 59 -4.91 -0.28 -7.13
N ILE A 60 -3.60 -0.45 -6.92
CA ILE A 60 -2.84 -1.60 -7.40
C ILE A 60 -2.73 -2.58 -6.25
N PHE A 61 -3.23 -3.79 -6.46
CA PHE A 61 -3.15 -4.88 -5.49
C PHE A 61 -2.10 -5.88 -5.95
N PHE A 62 -1.38 -6.45 -4.98
CA PHE A 62 -0.57 -7.63 -5.20
C PHE A 62 -1.34 -8.83 -4.68
N ASP A 63 -1.52 -9.84 -5.54
CA ASP A 63 -2.23 -11.08 -5.21
C ASP A 63 -1.47 -11.90 -4.14
N GLU A 64 -0.15 -11.81 -4.15
CA GLU A 64 0.75 -12.50 -3.20
C GLU A 64 2.02 -11.68 -2.91
N GLU A 65 2.66 -11.98 -1.78
CA GLU A 65 3.99 -11.42 -1.46
C GLU A 65 5.05 -12.05 -2.35
N LEU A 66 5.78 -11.24 -3.12
CA LEU A 66 6.94 -11.70 -3.88
C LEU A 66 8.11 -11.97 -2.92
N GLN A 67 8.22 -13.19 -2.39
CA GLN A 67 9.37 -13.64 -1.59
C GLN A 67 10.58 -13.99 -2.48
N ASN A 68 11.22 -13.00 -3.10
CA ASN A 68 12.42 -13.21 -3.93
C ASN A 68 13.70 -12.61 -3.33
N TRP A 69 13.83 -12.61 -2.00
CA TRP A 69 15.10 -12.21 -1.38
C TRP A 69 16.14 -13.30 -1.60
N MET A 70 17.10 -13.05 -2.51
CA MET A 70 18.32 -13.86 -2.58
C MET A 70 19.12 -13.62 -1.29
N ILE A 71 18.90 -14.46 -0.28
CA ILE A 71 19.75 -14.49 0.90
C ILE A 71 21.15 -14.91 0.43
N PRO A 72 22.19 -14.05 0.57
CA PRO A 72 23.55 -14.46 0.26
C PRO A 72 23.87 -15.69 1.09
N GLN A 73 24.25 -16.80 0.46
CA GLN A 73 24.74 -17.95 1.20
C GLN A 73 26.04 -17.52 1.91
N TYR A 74 25.94 -17.22 3.21
CA TYR A 74 27.10 -17.07 4.07
C TYR A 74 27.83 -18.41 4.05
N LYS A 75 28.85 -18.54 3.19
CA LYS A 75 29.82 -19.62 3.31
C LYS A 75 30.53 -19.39 4.63
N ASN A 76 30.15 -20.14 5.66
CA ASN A 76 30.97 -20.32 6.84
C ASN A 76 32.36 -20.76 6.35
N LYS A 77 33.32 -19.84 6.39
CA LYS A 77 34.73 -20.21 6.28
C LYS A 77 35.06 -20.89 7.60
N ILE A 78 35.23 -22.21 7.51
CA ILE A 78 35.83 -23.06 8.54
C ILE A 78 37.25 -22.54 8.82
#